data_AF-B4GKX4-F1
#
_entry.id   AF-B4GKX4-F1
#
_cell.length_a   1.000
_cell.length_b   1.000
_cell.length_c   1.000
_cell.angle_alpha   90.00
_cell.angle_beta   90.00
_cell.angle_gamma   90.00
#
_symmetry.space_group_name_H-M   'P 1'
#
loop_
_entity.id
_entity.type
_entity.pdbx_description
1 polymer ?
#
loop_
_entity_poly.entity_id
_entity_poly.type
_entity_poly.pdbx_seq_one_letter_code
_entity_poly.pdbx_strand_id
1 'polypeptide(L)'
;MHLTKPTLLLLALTISTGCVQAKPEPQLLEGLWNGLGEAGQNIIDGIVGAGKNGTAIAEDFLDSLKNSTSQFAQDAANFGEQIAHALHKAAAQSLSEFSSLVQSVLQILRGANLKGTDRVRRNALQKVLNALEIINSTTLDLEASLADISEQLEEQRQEYAGEIKEQWGSDWAADQLERVDEKTDGAGSDDAEAIIDELQNRYSAYFHSCLEELQVRQGQYEQKVHETISIFHTATNDLIGKIDNCLKRTSGPISCRRGINEALAQLQDAPGKLISLKFQGLQLLAVGLDAASCVGQTLADYELEKTNVERQLEEIIERYQDENSTTGEDSTTEVYSTS
;
A
#
# COMPACT_ATOMS: atom_id res chain seq x y z
N MET A 1 7.20 -6.38 23.34
CA MET A 1 6.97 -7.56 22.48
C MET A 1 5.55 -7.52 21.91
N HIS A 2 5.46 -7.61 20.58
CA HIS A 2 4.29 -7.94 19.75
C HIS A 2 3.17 -6.91 19.55
N LEU A 3 3.16 -6.26 18.37
CA LEU A 3 1.95 -6.00 17.56
C LEU A 3 2.24 -5.56 16.10
N THR A 4 3.43 -5.82 15.55
CA THR A 4 3.77 -5.56 14.13
C THR A 4 3.25 -6.63 13.16
N LYS A 5 2.72 -7.74 13.69
CA LYS A 5 2.38 -8.95 12.93
C LYS A 5 0.93 -9.03 12.37
N PRO A 6 -0.11 -8.43 12.95
CA PRO A 6 -1.47 -8.59 12.45
C PRO A 6 -1.82 -7.61 11.33
N THR A 7 -1.10 -6.51 11.14
CA THR A 7 -1.48 -5.40 10.23
C THR A 7 -1.19 -5.69 8.76
N LEU A 8 0.03 -6.10 8.42
CA LEU A 8 0.37 -6.59 7.07
C LEU A 8 -0.40 -7.86 6.72
N LEU A 9 -0.63 -8.70 7.73
CA LEU A 9 -1.49 -9.87 7.64
C LEU A 9 -2.96 -9.47 7.52
N LEU A 10 -3.40 -8.31 8.04
CA LEU A 10 -4.73 -7.72 7.84
C LEU A 10 -4.86 -7.11 6.46
N LEU A 11 -3.80 -6.54 5.87
CA LEU A 11 -3.83 -6.03 4.50
C LEU A 11 -3.91 -7.22 3.51
N ALA A 12 -3.12 -8.27 3.74
CA ALA A 12 -3.25 -9.54 3.03
C ALA A 12 -4.58 -10.26 3.32
N LEU A 13 -5.08 -10.24 4.57
CA LEU A 13 -6.34 -10.86 4.97
C LEU A 13 -7.51 -10.09 4.43
N THR A 14 -7.54 -8.76 4.44
CA THR A 14 -8.66 -7.94 3.92
C THR A 14 -8.80 -8.09 2.42
N ILE A 15 -7.68 -8.17 1.69
CA ILE A 15 -7.64 -8.56 0.28
C ILE A 15 -8.16 -10.01 0.10
N SER A 16 -7.91 -10.93 1.05
CA SER A 16 -8.39 -12.32 0.98
C SER A 16 -9.82 -12.56 1.53
N THR A 17 -10.32 -11.72 2.46
CA THR A 17 -11.62 -11.88 3.12
C THR A 17 -12.74 -11.16 2.37
N GLY A 18 -12.39 -10.22 1.49
CA GLY A 18 -13.29 -9.78 0.41
C GLY A 18 -13.74 -10.93 -0.50
N CYS A 19 -13.02 -12.06 -0.50
CA CYS A 19 -13.34 -13.26 -1.29
C CYS A 19 -14.30 -14.26 -0.61
N VAL A 20 -14.85 -13.98 0.58
CA VAL A 20 -15.74 -14.93 1.27
C VAL A 20 -17.23 -14.77 0.89
N GLN A 21 -17.61 -13.72 0.13
CA GLN A 21 -18.99 -13.58 -0.35
C GLN A 21 -19.20 -13.09 -1.79
N ALA A 22 -18.13 -12.89 -2.56
CA ALA A 22 -18.21 -12.70 -3.99
C ALA A 22 -17.55 -13.89 -4.71
N LYS A 23 -18.23 -14.41 -5.74
CA LYS A 23 -17.66 -15.38 -6.67
C LYS A 23 -16.24 -14.90 -7.05
N PRO A 24 -15.18 -15.73 -6.89
CA PRO A 24 -13.83 -15.28 -7.22
C PRO A 24 -13.77 -14.97 -8.72
N GLU A 25 -13.49 -13.71 -9.07
CA GLU A 25 -13.08 -13.39 -10.43
C GLU A 25 -11.60 -13.81 -10.59
N PRO A 26 -11.29 -14.78 -11.46
CA PRO A 26 -9.96 -15.39 -11.54
C PRO A 26 -8.85 -14.42 -12.02
N GLN A 27 -9.20 -13.28 -12.60
CA GLN A 27 -8.25 -12.40 -13.30
C GLN A 27 -7.35 -11.58 -12.35
N LEU A 28 -7.84 -11.20 -11.17
CA LEU A 28 -7.04 -10.44 -10.19
C LEU A 28 -6.00 -11.34 -9.52
N LEU A 29 -6.38 -12.59 -9.21
CA LEU A 29 -5.47 -13.60 -8.66
C LEU A 29 -4.42 -14.04 -9.67
N GLU A 30 -4.76 -14.21 -10.96
CA GLU A 30 -3.77 -14.53 -12.01
C GLU A 30 -2.77 -13.39 -12.24
N GLY A 31 -3.22 -12.13 -12.18
CA GLY A 31 -2.35 -10.95 -12.25
C GLY A 31 -1.41 -10.83 -11.05
N LEU A 32 -1.92 -11.09 -9.84
CA LEU A 32 -1.11 -11.18 -8.61
C LEU A 32 -0.10 -12.33 -8.70
N TRP A 33 -0.54 -13.53 -9.12
CA TRP A 33 0.28 -14.74 -9.18
C TRP A 33 1.49 -14.60 -10.10
N ASN A 34 1.31 -13.95 -11.24
CA ASN A 34 2.38 -13.73 -12.21
C ASN A 34 3.37 -12.64 -11.76
N GLY A 35 2.95 -11.72 -10.88
CA GLY A 35 3.80 -10.64 -10.37
C GLY A 35 4.58 -11.00 -9.10
N LEU A 36 4.13 -12.04 -8.38
CA LEU A 36 4.71 -12.49 -7.11
C LEU A 36 5.76 -13.57 -7.34
N GLY A 37 7.01 -13.26 -6.98
CA GLY A 37 8.13 -14.20 -7.05
C GLY A 37 7.99 -15.40 -6.10
N GLU A 38 9.02 -16.25 -6.08
CA GLU A 38 9.01 -17.54 -5.34
C GLU A 38 8.75 -17.39 -3.83
N ALA A 39 9.27 -16.33 -3.19
CA ALA A 39 9.00 -16.01 -1.79
C ALA A 39 7.54 -15.61 -1.53
N GLY A 40 6.92 -14.88 -2.46
CA GLY A 40 5.52 -14.48 -2.37
C GLY A 40 4.55 -15.63 -2.59
N GLN A 41 4.90 -16.56 -3.47
CA GLN A 41 4.13 -17.80 -3.68
C GLN A 41 4.11 -18.65 -2.40
N ASN A 42 5.22 -18.78 -1.69
CA ASN A 42 5.29 -19.51 -0.41
C ASN A 42 4.42 -18.86 0.69
N ILE A 43 4.39 -17.53 0.79
CA ILE A 43 3.55 -16.81 1.77
C ILE A 43 2.06 -17.02 1.44
N ILE A 44 1.67 -16.91 0.17
CA ILE A 44 0.28 -17.11 -0.23
C ILE A 44 -0.15 -18.57 -0.10
N ASP A 45 0.70 -19.53 -0.47
CA ASP A 45 0.40 -20.95 -0.28
C ASP A 45 0.23 -21.29 1.21
N GLY A 46 0.96 -20.62 2.10
CA GLY A 46 0.74 -20.66 3.55
C GLY A 46 -0.65 -20.13 3.97
N ILE A 47 -1.07 -18.99 3.43
CA ILE A 47 -2.39 -18.38 3.71
C ILE A 47 -3.54 -19.21 3.11
N VAL A 48 -3.42 -19.66 1.86
CA VAL A 48 -4.41 -20.50 1.16
C VAL A 48 -4.49 -21.88 1.78
N GLY A 49 -3.35 -22.44 2.21
CA GLY A 49 -3.28 -23.67 2.99
C GLY A 49 -3.97 -23.55 4.35
N ALA A 50 -3.79 -22.43 5.05
CA ALA A 50 -4.48 -22.12 6.31
C ALA A 50 -6.00 -21.91 6.11
N GLY A 51 -6.39 -21.23 5.02
CA GLY A 51 -7.79 -20.99 4.66
C GLY A 51 -8.57 -22.26 4.29
N LYS A 52 -7.90 -23.27 3.73
CA LYS A 52 -8.50 -24.58 3.43
C LYS A 52 -8.72 -25.46 4.67
N ASN A 53 -7.96 -25.23 5.75
CA ASN A 53 -8.01 -26.02 6.99
C ASN A 53 -8.72 -25.32 8.18
N GLY A 54 -9.34 -24.16 7.94
CA GLY A 54 -10.49 -23.64 8.70
C GLY A 54 -10.28 -23.13 10.13
N THR A 55 -9.27 -23.57 10.88
CA THR A 55 -9.11 -23.14 12.30
C THR A 55 -7.68 -23.10 12.81
N ALA A 56 -6.68 -23.37 11.97
CA ALA A 56 -5.28 -23.24 12.35
C ALA A 56 -4.61 -22.32 11.33
N ILE A 57 -4.44 -21.04 11.67
CA ILE A 57 -3.24 -20.34 11.23
C ILE A 57 -2.12 -21.23 11.75
N ALA A 58 -1.44 -21.94 10.84
CA ALA A 58 -0.58 -23.07 11.19
C ALA A 58 0.37 -22.63 12.31
N GLU A 59 0.34 -23.36 13.42
CA GLU A 59 1.25 -23.17 14.56
C GLU A 59 2.70 -23.19 14.04
N ASP A 60 2.98 -24.02 13.03
CA ASP A 60 4.24 -24.06 12.27
C ASP A 60 4.56 -22.76 11.51
N PHE A 61 3.56 -22.06 10.94
CA PHE A 61 3.76 -20.76 10.30
C PHE A 61 4.07 -19.68 11.34
N LEU A 62 3.34 -19.67 12.46
CA LEU A 62 3.55 -18.76 13.59
C LEU A 62 4.87 -19.03 14.33
N ASP A 63 5.31 -20.29 14.43
CA ASP A 63 6.57 -20.71 15.04
C ASP A 63 7.77 -20.43 14.11
N SER A 64 7.61 -20.61 12.79
CA SER A 64 8.61 -20.16 11.81
C SER A 64 8.70 -18.61 11.77
N LEU A 65 7.59 -17.91 12.01
CA LEU A 65 7.50 -16.45 12.24
C LEU A 65 8.16 -15.99 13.53
N LYS A 66 8.31 -16.88 14.51
CA LYS A 66 8.89 -16.60 15.83
C LYS A 66 10.41 -16.75 15.82
N ASN A 67 10.95 -17.61 14.96
CA ASN A 67 12.39 -17.90 14.84
C ASN A 67 13.11 -17.16 13.69
N SER A 68 12.39 -16.46 12.80
CA SER A 68 12.95 -15.80 11.59
C SER A 68 12.83 -14.27 11.62
N THR A 69 12.94 -13.66 12.79
CA THR A 69 12.27 -12.37 13.07
C THR A 69 12.67 -11.20 12.15
N SER A 70 13.94 -11.10 11.74
CA SER A 70 14.40 -10.02 10.83
C SER A 70 14.21 -10.37 9.35
N GLN A 71 14.65 -11.57 8.92
CA GLN A 71 14.53 -12.01 7.54
C GLN A 71 13.08 -12.14 7.10
N PHE A 72 12.21 -12.74 7.92
CA PHE A 72 10.79 -12.84 7.62
C PHE A 72 10.12 -11.46 7.59
N ALA A 73 10.47 -10.55 8.52
CA ALA A 73 9.89 -9.20 8.51
C ALA A 73 10.26 -8.45 7.22
N GLN A 74 11.50 -8.61 6.76
CA GLN A 74 11.97 -8.06 5.50
C GLN A 74 11.26 -8.71 4.30
N ASP A 75 11.11 -10.04 4.29
CA ASP A 75 10.41 -10.77 3.24
C ASP A 75 8.91 -10.39 3.18
N ALA A 76 8.27 -10.20 4.33
CA ALA A 76 6.88 -9.78 4.44
C ALA A 76 6.67 -8.32 3.98
N ALA A 77 7.60 -7.42 4.32
CA ALA A 77 7.60 -6.05 3.83
C ALA A 77 7.76 -6.00 2.31
N ASN A 78 8.74 -6.73 1.77
CA ASN A 78 8.98 -6.85 0.32
C ASN A 78 7.75 -7.44 -0.41
N PHE A 79 7.09 -8.44 0.19
CA PHE A 79 5.86 -9.01 -0.35
C PHE A 79 4.70 -8.02 -0.35
N GLY A 80 4.52 -7.27 0.75
CA GLY A 80 3.52 -6.20 0.84
C GLY A 80 3.72 -5.12 -0.22
N GLU A 81 4.97 -4.69 -0.42
CA GLU A 81 5.33 -3.73 -1.47
C GLU A 81 5.02 -4.26 -2.87
N GLN A 82 5.34 -5.53 -3.16
CA GLN A 82 5.02 -6.17 -4.44
C GLN A 82 3.50 -6.21 -4.70
N ILE A 83 2.69 -6.51 -3.68
CA ILE A 83 1.23 -6.49 -3.80
C ILE A 83 0.74 -5.07 -4.10
N ALA A 84 1.18 -4.08 -3.33
CA ALA A 84 0.78 -2.69 -3.50
C ALA A 84 1.12 -2.19 -4.92
N HIS A 85 2.35 -2.45 -5.38
CA HIS A 85 2.78 -2.08 -6.73
C HIS A 85 1.97 -2.82 -7.81
N ALA A 86 1.71 -4.11 -7.65
CA ALA A 86 0.93 -4.89 -8.60
C ALA A 86 -0.52 -4.38 -8.69
N LEU A 87 -1.13 -4.05 -7.55
CA LEU A 87 -2.48 -3.52 -7.46
C LEU A 87 -2.59 -2.14 -8.12
N HIS A 88 -1.66 -1.24 -7.78
CA HIS A 88 -1.54 0.07 -8.39
C HIS A 88 -1.44 -0.04 -9.92
N LYS A 89 -0.52 -0.87 -10.41
CA LYS A 89 -0.32 -1.13 -11.83
C LYS A 89 -1.58 -1.69 -12.49
N ALA A 90 -2.25 -2.65 -11.86
CA ALA A 90 -3.47 -3.23 -12.41
C ALA A 90 -4.59 -2.18 -12.53
N ALA A 91 -4.78 -1.33 -11.52
CA ALA A 91 -5.76 -0.26 -11.54
C ALA A 91 -5.46 0.76 -12.66
N ALA A 92 -4.22 1.25 -12.74
CA ALA A 92 -3.79 2.20 -13.75
C ALA A 92 -3.90 1.62 -15.18
N GLN A 93 -3.44 0.38 -15.38
CA GLN A 93 -3.50 -0.29 -16.68
C GLN A 93 -4.94 -0.54 -17.12
N SER A 94 -5.79 -1.06 -16.24
CA SER A 94 -7.22 -1.29 -16.53
C SER A 94 -7.92 0.00 -16.95
N LEU A 95 -7.64 1.10 -16.25
CA LEU A 95 -8.18 2.41 -16.57
C LEU A 95 -7.73 2.91 -17.94
N SER A 96 -6.44 2.79 -18.25
CA SER A 96 -5.87 3.20 -19.53
C SER A 96 -6.38 2.35 -20.71
N GLU A 97 -6.50 1.03 -20.52
CA GLU A 97 -7.09 0.13 -21.51
C GLU A 97 -8.56 0.45 -21.77
N PHE A 98 -9.33 0.73 -20.72
CA PHE A 98 -10.71 1.17 -20.83
C PHE A 98 -10.85 2.51 -21.56
N SER A 99 -10.00 3.49 -21.23
CA SER A 99 -9.89 4.79 -21.91
C SER A 99 -9.67 4.59 -23.42
N SER A 100 -8.69 3.77 -23.79
CA SER A 100 -8.36 3.43 -25.19
C SER A 100 -9.53 2.72 -25.90
N LEU A 101 -10.20 1.79 -25.23
CA LEU A 101 -11.38 1.10 -25.76
C LEU A 101 -12.49 2.10 -26.10
N VAL A 102 -12.87 2.96 -25.16
CA VAL A 102 -13.94 3.95 -25.36
C VAL A 102 -13.58 4.91 -26.49
N GLN A 103 -12.34 5.40 -26.55
CA GLN A 103 -11.86 6.26 -27.64
C GLN A 103 -11.95 5.58 -29.01
N SER A 104 -11.53 4.32 -29.10
CA SER A 104 -11.61 3.52 -30.33
C SER A 104 -13.06 3.42 -30.83
N VAL A 105 -14.01 3.14 -29.94
CA VAL A 105 -15.43 3.05 -30.30
C VAL A 105 -16.00 4.40 -30.73
N LEU A 106 -15.61 5.49 -30.05
CA LEU A 106 -15.99 6.84 -30.45
C LEU A 106 -15.49 7.17 -31.86
N GLN A 107 -14.26 6.80 -32.22
CA GLN A 107 -13.73 6.99 -33.57
C GLN A 107 -14.54 6.21 -34.61
N ILE A 108 -14.89 4.94 -34.33
CA ILE A 108 -15.75 4.13 -35.20
C ILE A 108 -17.11 4.81 -35.45
N LEU A 109 -17.76 5.27 -34.38
CA LEU A 109 -19.08 5.91 -34.47
C LEU A 109 -19.05 7.26 -35.20
N ARG A 110 -18.00 8.07 -34.98
CA ARG A 110 -17.80 9.35 -35.67
C ARG A 110 -17.47 9.16 -37.15
N GLY A 111 -16.72 8.11 -37.48
CA GLY A 111 -16.39 7.75 -38.86
C GLY A 111 -17.56 7.09 -39.62
N ALA A 112 -18.56 6.57 -38.91
CA ALA A 112 -19.72 5.95 -39.54
C ALA A 112 -20.58 6.98 -40.28
N ASN A 113 -20.86 6.75 -41.58
CA ASN A 113 -21.77 7.60 -42.34
C ASN A 113 -23.24 7.32 -41.96
N LEU A 114 -23.69 7.94 -40.86
CA LEU A 114 -25.05 7.76 -40.34
C LEU A 114 -26.14 8.44 -41.20
N LYS A 115 -25.78 9.30 -42.15
CA LYS A 115 -26.74 10.01 -43.01
C LYS A 115 -27.53 9.07 -43.93
N GLY A 116 -26.91 7.97 -44.37
CA GLY A 116 -27.53 6.93 -45.20
C GLY A 116 -28.25 5.81 -44.44
N THR A 117 -28.38 5.93 -43.11
CA THR A 117 -29.10 4.97 -42.27
C THR A 117 -30.52 5.43 -41.97
N ASP A 118 -31.42 4.48 -41.66
CA ASP A 118 -32.78 4.77 -41.23
C ASP A 118 -32.80 5.60 -39.93
N ARG A 119 -33.85 6.42 -39.75
CA ARG A 119 -33.94 7.38 -38.63
C ARG A 119 -33.86 6.70 -37.26
N VAL A 120 -34.42 5.50 -37.11
CA VAL A 120 -34.44 4.77 -35.84
C VAL A 120 -33.03 4.33 -35.47
N ARG A 121 -32.30 3.76 -36.43
CA ARG A 121 -30.90 3.35 -36.27
C ARG A 121 -30.00 4.53 -35.98
N ARG A 122 -30.14 5.62 -36.74
CA ARG A 122 -29.38 6.85 -36.54
C ARG A 122 -29.55 7.40 -35.12
N ASN A 123 -30.77 7.48 -34.63
CA ASN A 123 -31.05 7.97 -33.28
C ASN A 123 -30.46 7.05 -32.20
N ALA A 124 -30.52 5.73 -32.39
CA ALA A 124 -29.93 4.77 -31.46
C ALA A 124 -28.40 4.93 -31.38
N LEU A 125 -27.72 5.02 -32.53
CA LEU A 125 -26.27 5.20 -32.59
C LEU A 125 -25.84 6.59 -32.09
N GLN A 126 -26.62 7.64 -32.34
CA GLN A 126 -26.35 8.96 -31.77
C GLN A 126 -26.45 8.97 -30.25
N LYS A 127 -27.42 8.24 -29.67
CA LYS A 127 -27.54 8.10 -28.22
C LYS A 127 -26.31 7.43 -27.62
N VAL A 128 -25.77 6.42 -28.29
CA VAL A 128 -24.52 5.77 -27.90
C VAL A 128 -23.34 6.74 -27.96
N LEU A 129 -23.21 7.47 -29.08
CA LEU A 129 -22.14 8.44 -29.25
C LEU A 129 -22.12 9.44 -28.09
N ASN A 130 -23.28 10.04 -27.77
CA ASN A 130 -23.39 10.98 -26.66
C ASN A 130 -23.03 10.35 -25.30
N ALA A 131 -23.47 9.11 -25.05
CA ALA A 131 -23.17 8.42 -23.79
C ALA A 131 -21.68 8.11 -23.65
N LEU A 132 -21.05 7.60 -24.71
CA LEU A 132 -19.62 7.30 -24.74
C LEU A 132 -18.76 8.56 -24.67
N GLU A 133 -19.22 9.70 -25.20
CA GLU A 133 -18.52 10.98 -25.06
C GLU A 133 -18.44 11.43 -23.59
N ILE A 134 -19.54 11.28 -22.85
CA ILE A 134 -19.57 11.57 -21.41
C ILE A 134 -18.65 10.62 -20.65
N ILE A 135 -18.78 9.30 -20.90
CA ILE A 135 -17.94 8.27 -20.27
C ILE A 135 -16.46 8.56 -20.54
N ASN A 136 -16.09 8.81 -21.80
CA ASN A 136 -14.72 9.13 -22.19
C ASN A 136 -14.16 10.33 -21.43
N SER A 137 -14.93 11.42 -21.33
CA SER A 137 -14.51 12.60 -20.57
C SER A 137 -14.27 12.25 -19.11
N THR A 138 -15.20 11.53 -18.47
CA THR A 138 -15.06 11.15 -17.05
C THR A 138 -13.96 10.14 -16.79
N THR A 139 -13.66 9.26 -17.76
CA THR A 139 -12.56 8.31 -17.70
C THR A 139 -11.22 9.02 -17.80
N LEU A 140 -11.06 9.94 -18.75
CA LEU A 140 -9.84 10.74 -18.89
C LEU A 140 -9.58 11.62 -17.66
N ASP A 141 -10.64 12.22 -17.11
CA ASP A 141 -10.54 13.00 -15.88
C ASP A 141 -10.12 12.15 -14.68
N LEU A 142 -10.56 10.88 -14.61
CA LEU A 142 -10.15 9.94 -13.57
C LEU A 142 -8.71 9.48 -13.78
N GLU A 143 -8.30 9.20 -15.03
CA GLU A 143 -6.94 8.78 -15.39
C GLU A 143 -5.92 9.86 -15.03
N ALA A 144 -6.19 11.11 -15.39
CA ALA A 144 -5.37 12.24 -15.00
C ALA A 144 -5.33 12.43 -13.47
N SER A 145 -6.49 12.31 -12.80
CA SER A 145 -6.55 12.44 -11.34
C SER A 145 -5.79 11.33 -10.63
N LEU A 146 -5.87 10.08 -11.11
CA LEU A 146 -5.16 8.95 -10.52
C LEU A 146 -3.65 9.13 -10.64
N ALA A 147 -3.16 9.58 -11.81
CA ALA A 147 -1.75 9.89 -12.02
C ALA A 147 -1.26 10.98 -11.06
N ASP A 148 -1.98 12.10 -10.97
CA ASP A 148 -1.68 13.23 -10.08
C ASP A 148 -1.68 12.82 -8.59
N ILE A 149 -2.68 12.06 -8.16
CA ILE A 149 -2.74 11.54 -6.78
C ILE A 149 -1.54 10.66 -6.48
N SER A 150 -1.16 9.79 -7.42
CA SER A 150 -0.06 8.85 -7.23
C SER A 150 1.29 9.56 -7.17
N GLU A 151 1.48 10.59 -8.00
CA GLU A 151 2.66 11.46 -7.98
C GLU A 151 2.78 12.19 -6.65
N GLN A 152 1.71 12.81 -6.16
CA GLN A 152 1.72 13.53 -4.87
C GLN A 152 1.96 12.59 -3.68
N LEU A 153 1.38 11.40 -3.66
CA LEU A 153 1.62 10.41 -2.59
C LEU A 153 3.07 9.86 -2.64
N GLU A 154 3.65 9.74 -3.83
CA GLU A 154 5.05 9.33 -3.99
C GLU A 154 6.01 10.44 -3.56
N GLU A 155 5.74 11.70 -3.92
CA GLU A 155 6.55 12.85 -3.50
C GLU A 155 6.59 12.95 -1.97
N GLN A 156 5.43 12.88 -1.31
CA GLN A 156 5.35 12.86 0.16
C GLN A 156 6.14 11.69 0.75
N ARG A 157 6.03 10.50 0.14
CA ARG A 157 6.78 9.32 0.57
C ARG A 157 8.28 9.52 0.52
N GLN A 158 8.78 10.11 -0.56
CA GLN A 158 10.20 10.38 -0.72
C GLN A 158 10.67 11.45 0.27
N GLU A 159 9.86 12.48 0.51
CA GLU A 159 10.15 13.54 1.49
C GLU A 159 10.33 12.94 2.89
N TYR A 160 9.30 12.27 3.44
CA TYR A 160 9.42 11.73 4.80
C TYR A 160 10.42 10.58 4.90
N ALA A 161 10.63 9.78 3.83
CA ALA A 161 11.67 8.76 3.84
C ALA A 161 13.07 9.38 3.89
N GLY A 162 13.26 10.53 3.24
CA GLY A 162 14.47 11.33 3.32
C GLY A 162 14.70 11.86 4.74
N GLU A 163 13.68 12.46 5.34
CA GLU A 163 13.73 12.99 6.71
C GLU A 163 14.00 11.89 7.75
N ILE A 164 13.31 10.74 7.64
CA ILE A 164 13.58 9.57 8.47
C ILE A 164 15.03 9.14 8.29
N LYS A 165 15.52 9.00 7.05
CA LYS A 165 16.90 8.57 6.81
C LYS A 165 17.92 9.53 7.42
N GLU A 166 17.70 10.84 7.33
CA GLU A 166 18.60 11.85 7.89
C GLU A 166 18.62 11.82 9.42
N GLN A 167 17.45 11.81 10.05
CA GLN A 167 17.35 11.91 11.51
C GLN A 167 17.57 10.57 12.23
N TRP A 168 17.09 9.48 11.62
CA TRP A 168 17.20 8.11 12.13
C TRP A 168 18.51 7.44 11.76
N GLY A 169 19.00 7.68 10.54
CA GLY A 169 20.27 7.14 10.03
C GLY A 169 21.48 7.97 10.44
N SER A 170 21.33 8.89 11.41
CA SER A 170 22.47 9.50 12.08
C SER A 170 23.26 8.43 12.83
N ASP A 171 24.59 8.51 12.81
CA ASP A 171 25.48 7.62 13.58
C ASP A 171 25.29 7.80 15.11
N TRP A 172 24.39 8.69 15.55
CA TRP A 172 24.10 9.00 16.95
C TRP A 172 23.98 7.76 17.84
N ALA A 173 23.19 6.76 17.45
CA ALA A 173 23.00 5.57 18.27
C ALA A 173 24.31 4.77 18.43
N ALA A 174 25.09 4.64 17.35
CA ALA A 174 26.38 3.99 17.37
C ALA A 174 27.40 4.81 18.19
N ASP A 175 27.44 6.13 17.99
CA ASP A 175 28.31 7.05 18.73
C ASP A 175 28.00 7.00 20.25
N GLN A 176 26.72 6.89 20.62
CA GLN A 176 26.32 6.76 22.02
C GLN A 176 26.75 5.42 22.61
N LEU A 177 26.63 4.32 21.87
CA LEU A 177 27.08 3.00 22.31
C LEU A 177 28.60 2.96 22.48
N GLU A 178 29.35 3.47 21.50
CA GLU A 178 30.82 3.57 21.55
C GLU A 178 31.27 4.41 22.75
N ARG A 179 30.61 5.55 22.99
CA ARG A 179 30.89 6.41 24.15
C ARG A 179 30.69 5.71 25.48
N VAL A 180 29.62 4.91 25.64
CA VAL A 180 29.39 4.14 26.88
C VAL A 180 30.41 3.02 27.01
N ASP A 181 30.71 2.30 25.92
CA ASP A 181 31.70 1.23 25.90
C ASP A 181 33.08 1.73 26.36
N GLU A 182 33.57 2.81 25.76
CA GLU A 182 34.87 3.41 26.11
C GLU A 182 34.94 3.91 27.55
N LYS A 183 33.86 4.50 28.08
CA LYS A 183 33.86 5.08 29.43
C LYS A 183 33.61 4.06 30.55
N THR A 184 33.13 2.87 30.21
CA THR A 184 32.79 1.80 31.17
C THR A 184 33.63 0.53 30.98
N ASP A 185 34.63 0.55 30.11
CA ASP A 185 35.40 -0.63 29.66
C ASP A 185 34.48 -1.77 29.19
N GLY A 186 33.38 -1.42 28.52
CA GLY A 186 32.35 -2.31 27.99
C GLY A 186 31.34 -2.88 28.99
N ALA A 187 31.47 -2.58 30.30
CA ALA A 187 30.57 -3.12 31.31
C ALA A 187 29.13 -2.57 31.21
N GLY A 188 28.97 -1.33 30.72
CA GLY A 188 27.67 -0.67 30.57
C GLY A 188 27.00 -0.86 29.20
N SER A 189 27.64 -1.58 28.27
CA SER A 189 27.22 -1.64 26.86
C SER A 189 25.86 -2.33 26.68
N ASP A 190 25.59 -3.43 27.39
CA ASP A 190 24.30 -4.15 27.32
C ASP A 190 23.13 -3.27 27.81
N ASP A 191 23.33 -2.52 28.90
CA ASP A 191 22.31 -1.61 29.45
C ASP A 191 22.05 -0.44 28.49
N ALA A 192 23.10 0.09 27.86
CA ALA A 192 22.99 1.16 26.87
C ALA A 192 22.28 0.70 25.58
N GLU A 193 22.61 -0.49 25.09
CA GLU A 193 21.97 -1.11 23.94
C GLU A 193 20.48 -1.31 24.19
N ALA A 194 20.10 -1.83 25.37
CA ALA A 194 18.69 -2.02 25.72
C ALA A 194 17.88 -0.70 25.71
N ILE A 195 18.45 0.40 26.20
CA ILE A 195 17.78 1.72 26.22
C ILE A 195 17.62 2.27 24.80
N ILE A 196 18.67 2.20 23.98
CA ILE A 196 18.64 2.68 22.59
C ILE A 196 17.67 1.84 21.76
N ASP A 197 17.70 0.52 21.91
CA ASP A 197 16.78 -0.41 21.26
C ASP A 197 15.33 -0.12 21.64
N GLU A 198 15.05 0.18 22.91
CA GLU A 198 13.70 0.54 23.34
C GLU A 198 13.19 1.78 22.60
N LEU A 199 14.01 2.83 22.51
CA LEU A 199 13.68 4.07 21.80
C LEU A 199 13.40 3.77 20.33
N GLN A 200 14.34 3.11 19.64
CA GLN A 200 14.23 2.81 18.22
C GLN A 200 13.01 1.92 17.92
N ASN A 201 12.77 0.89 18.73
CA ASN A 201 11.61 0.01 18.56
C ASN A 201 10.29 0.76 18.78
N ARG A 202 10.21 1.62 19.79
CA ARG A 202 9.01 2.42 20.08
C ARG A 202 8.66 3.36 18.93
N TYR A 203 9.63 4.15 18.46
CA TYR A 203 9.37 5.11 17.39
C TYR A 203 9.18 4.45 16.01
N SER A 204 9.82 3.30 15.75
CA SER A 204 9.53 2.50 14.57
C SER A 204 8.07 2.06 14.54
N ALA A 205 7.51 1.69 15.70
CA ALA A 205 6.10 1.33 15.81
C ALA A 205 5.18 2.54 15.59
N TYR A 206 5.56 3.74 16.07
CA TYR A 206 4.80 4.96 15.82
C TYR A 206 4.80 5.35 14.34
N PHE A 207 5.95 5.30 13.65
CA PHE A 207 5.99 5.50 12.20
C PHE A 207 5.12 4.52 11.44
N HIS A 208 5.15 3.24 11.82
CA HIS A 208 4.28 2.25 11.21
C HIS A 208 2.80 2.62 11.41
N SER A 209 2.40 3.01 12.62
CA SER A 209 1.03 3.43 12.91
C SER A 209 0.60 4.67 12.13
N CYS A 210 1.50 5.61 11.85
CA CYS A 210 1.20 6.78 11.03
C CYS A 210 0.88 6.41 9.57
N LEU A 211 1.55 5.38 9.03
CA LEU A 211 1.47 5.01 7.62
C LEU A 211 0.45 3.90 7.32
N GLU A 212 0.03 3.14 8.34
CA GLU A 212 -0.87 2.00 8.20
C GLU A 212 -2.20 2.37 7.52
N GLU A 213 -2.87 3.42 8.01
CA GLU A 213 -4.17 3.83 7.47
C GLU A 213 -4.07 4.25 6.00
N LEU A 214 -3.01 4.98 5.64
CA LEU A 214 -2.76 5.40 4.26
C LEU A 214 -2.61 4.19 3.34
N GLN A 215 -1.77 3.23 3.72
CA GLN A 215 -1.51 2.02 2.92
C GLN A 215 -2.77 1.19 2.70
N VAL A 216 -3.57 0.98 3.76
CA VAL A 216 -4.84 0.23 3.67
C VAL A 216 -5.82 0.96 2.74
N ARG A 217 -5.99 2.27 2.93
CA ARG A 217 -6.95 3.04 2.11
C ARG A 217 -6.52 3.15 0.66
N GLN A 218 -5.22 3.25 0.38
CA GLN A 218 -4.69 3.24 -0.98
C GLN A 218 -5.02 1.91 -1.66
N GLY A 219 -4.71 0.77 -1.01
CA GLY A 219 -5.02 -0.54 -1.58
C GLY A 219 -6.52 -0.73 -1.84
N GLN A 220 -7.38 -0.36 -0.89
CA GLN A 220 -8.83 -0.44 -1.07
C GLN A 220 -9.33 0.43 -2.23
N TYR A 221 -8.76 1.63 -2.38
CA TYR A 221 -9.10 2.54 -3.46
C TYR A 221 -8.70 1.95 -4.82
N GLU A 222 -7.47 1.49 -4.98
CA GLU A 222 -6.95 0.93 -6.22
C GLU A 222 -7.69 -0.34 -6.64
N GLN A 223 -7.98 -1.23 -5.69
CA GLN A 223 -8.83 -2.40 -5.93
C GLN A 223 -10.21 -1.98 -6.45
N LYS A 224 -10.84 -1.00 -5.81
CA LYS A 224 -12.17 -0.53 -6.20
C LYS A 224 -12.17 0.15 -7.58
N VAL A 225 -11.10 0.86 -7.93
CA VAL A 225 -10.88 1.39 -9.29
C VAL A 225 -10.85 0.22 -10.27
N HIS A 226 -9.97 -0.76 -10.05
CA HIS A 226 -9.82 -1.91 -10.94
C HIS A 226 -11.14 -2.68 -11.15
N GLU A 227 -11.84 -3.03 -10.07
CA GLU A 227 -13.13 -3.74 -10.12
C GLU A 227 -14.19 -2.94 -10.90
N THR A 228 -14.30 -1.64 -10.62
CA THR A 228 -15.29 -0.78 -11.28
C THR A 228 -15.00 -0.65 -12.77
N ILE A 229 -13.73 -0.48 -13.15
CA ILE A 229 -13.33 -0.35 -14.55
C ILE A 229 -13.52 -1.67 -15.31
N SER A 230 -13.19 -2.82 -14.70
CA SER A 230 -13.42 -4.14 -15.30
C SER A 230 -14.89 -4.36 -15.70
N ILE A 231 -15.83 -3.96 -14.81
CA ILE A 231 -17.28 -4.02 -15.08
C ILE A 231 -17.63 -3.16 -16.30
N PHE A 232 -17.13 -1.93 -16.37
CA PHE A 232 -17.42 -1.02 -17.50
C PHE A 232 -16.75 -1.44 -18.80
N HIS A 233 -15.55 -2.01 -18.72
CA HIS A 233 -14.86 -2.58 -19.86
C HIS A 233 -15.68 -3.72 -20.47
N THR A 234 -16.17 -4.65 -19.64
CA THR A 234 -17.04 -5.75 -20.07
C THR A 234 -18.34 -5.23 -20.70
N ALA A 235 -19.03 -4.29 -20.04
CA ALA A 235 -20.26 -3.70 -20.58
C ALA A 235 -20.03 -2.92 -21.89
N THR A 236 -18.86 -2.30 -22.05
CA THR A 236 -18.48 -1.61 -23.29
C THR A 236 -18.22 -2.60 -24.43
N ASN A 237 -17.58 -3.73 -24.17
CA ASN A 237 -17.41 -4.79 -25.17
C ASN A 237 -18.76 -5.35 -25.66
N ASP A 238 -19.72 -5.56 -24.75
CA ASP A 238 -21.09 -5.94 -25.11
C ASP A 238 -21.75 -4.89 -26.01
N LEU A 239 -21.60 -3.60 -25.66
CA LEU A 239 -22.11 -2.49 -26.45
C LEU A 239 -21.46 -2.44 -27.85
N ILE A 240 -20.16 -2.68 -27.97
CA ILE A 240 -19.45 -2.78 -29.27
C ILE A 240 -20.10 -3.82 -30.17
N GLY A 241 -20.40 -5.01 -29.64
CA GLY A 241 -21.08 -6.05 -30.38
C GLY A 241 -22.46 -5.61 -30.90
N LYS A 242 -23.20 -4.80 -30.12
CA LYS A 242 -24.49 -4.24 -30.57
C LYS A 242 -24.32 -3.12 -31.60
N ILE A 243 -23.31 -2.27 -31.45
CA ILE A 243 -22.96 -1.24 -32.43
C ILE A 243 -22.62 -1.88 -33.77
N ASP A 244 -21.77 -2.90 -33.79
CA ASP A 244 -21.32 -3.57 -35.02
C ASP A 244 -22.49 -4.22 -35.77
N ASN A 245 -23.34 -4.97 -35.05
CA ASN A 245 -24.58 -5.54 -35.62
C ASN A 245 -25.54 -4.48 -36.17
N CYS A 246 -25.54 -3.31 -35.54
CA CYS A 246 -26.34 -2.19 -35.99
C CYS A 246 -25.78 -1.56 -37.27
N LEU A 247 -24.45 -1.34 -37.32
CA LEU A 247 -23.75 -0.73 -38.46
C LEU A 247 -23.73 -1.65 -39.70
N LYS A 248 -23.45 -2.95 -39.52
CA LYS A 248 -23.44 -3.97 -40.59
C LYS A 248 -24.83 -4.28 -41.16
N ARG A 249 -25.89 -3.73 -40.55
CA ARG A 249 -27.29 -3.96 -40.91
C ARG A 249 -27.75 -5.43 -40.83
N THR A 250 -27.06 -6.24 -40.05
CA THR A 250 -27.42 -7.65 -39.78
C THR A 250 -28.69 -7.75 -38.93
N SER A 251 -29.04 -6.68 -38.21
CA SER A 251 -30.27 -6.55 -37.43
C SER A 251 -31.24 -5.53 -38.03
N GLY A 252 -32.55 -5.77 -37.89
CA GLY A 252 -33.58 -4.79 -38.27
C GLY A 252 -33.52 -3.52 -37.39
N PRO A 253 -34.03 -2.36 -37.86
CA PRO A 253 -33.95 -1.07 -37.13
C PRO A 253 -34.42 -1.10 -35.67
N ILE A 254 -35.55 -1.77 -35.41
CA ILE A 254 -36.12 -1.89 -34.06
C ILE A 254 -35.24 -2.78 -33.17
N SER A 255 -34.68 -3.84 -33.74
CA SER A 255 -33.76 -4.75 -33.03
C SER A 255 -32.45 -4.06 -32.67
N CYS A 256 -31.87 -3.27 -33.60
CA CYS A 256 -30.71 -2.41 -33.27
C CYS A 256 -31.05 -1.49 -32.09
N ARG A 257 -32.14 -0.72 -32.16
CA ARG A 257 -32.50 0.21 -31.08
C ARG A 257 -32.64 -0.51 -29.73
N ARG A 258 -33.30 -1.68 -29.72
CA ARG A 258 -33.49 -2.46 -28.49
C ARG A 258 -32.14 -2.94 -27.92
N GLY A 259 -31.33 -3.62 -28.73
CA GLY A 259 -30.04 -4.14 -28.28
C GLY A 259 -29.08 -3.04 -27.81
N ILE A 260 -29.08 -1.89 -28.49
CA ILE A 260 -28.30 -0.72 -28.08
C ILE A 260 -28.78 -0.17 -26.73
N ASN A 261 -30.09 -0.02 -26.53
CA ASN A 261 -30.62 0.49 -25.26
C ASN A 261 -30.37 -0.48 -24.10
N GLU A 262 -30.47 -1.79 -24.33
CA GLU A 262 -30.16 -2.82 -23.33
C GLU A 262 -28.68 -2.78 -22.92
N ALA A 263 -27.76 -2.68 -23.89
CA ALA A 263 -26.34 -2.58 -23.60
C ALA A 263 -25.98 -1.25 -22.91
N LEU A 264 -26.55 -0.13 -23.37
CA LEU A 264 -26.34 1.18 -22.72
C LEU A 264 -26.85 1.23 -21.28
N ALA A 265 -27.90 0.48 -20.94
CA ALA A 265 -28.41 0.45 -19.57
C ALA A 265 -27.35 -0.04 -18.56
N GLN A 266 -26.43 -0.92 -18.98
CA GLN A 266 -25.34 -1.41 -18.14
C GLN A 266 -24.25 -0.35 -17.89
N LEU A 267 -24.17 0.67 -18.73
CA LEU A 267 -23.21 1.77 -18.63
C LEU A 267 -23.85 3.07 -18.09
N GLN A 268 -25.13 3.03 -17.73
CA GLN A 268 -25.88 4.22 -17.33
C GLN A 268 -25.26 4.92 -16.10
N ASP A 269 -24.79 4.13 -15.13
CA ASP A 269 -24.22 4.65 -13.88
C ASP A 269 -22.71 4.93 -13.99
N ALA A 270 -22.09 4.65 -15.13
CA ALA A 270 -20.64 4.75 -15.29
C ALA A 270 -20.10 6.16 -14.99
N PRO A 271 -20.67 7.26 -15.53
CA PRO A 271 -20.16 8.60 -15.23
C PRO A 271 -20.20 8.92 -13.72
N GLY A 272 -21.27 8.55 -13.03
CA GLY A 272 -21.41 8.80 -11.59
C GLY A 272 -20.41 8.01 -10.76
N LYS A 273 -20.18 6.74 -11.11
CA LYS A 273 -19.20 5.89 -10.42
C LYS A 273 -17.75 6.35 -10.68
N LEU A 274 -17.41 6.74 -11.91
CA LEU A 274 -16.09 7.28 -12.26
C LEU A 274 -15.79 8.58 -11.49
N ILE A 275 -16.77 9.49 -11.43
CA ILE A 275 -16.66 10.72 -10.63
C ILE A 275 -16.52 10.39 -9.14
N SER A 276 -17.25 9.40 -8.63
CA SER A 276 -17.14 8.97 -7.23
C SER A 276 -15.77 8.40 -6.91
N LEU A 277 -15.15 7.64 -7.82
CA LEU A 277 -13.78 7.17 -7.67
C LEU A 277 -12.81 8.34 -7.60
N LYS A 278 -12.96 9.34 -8.49
CA LYS A 278 -12.14 10.55 -8.44
C LYS A 278 -12.21 11.25 -7.08
N PHE A 279 -13.40 11.43 -6.52
CA PHE A 279 -13.54 12.03 -5.18
C PHE A 279 -12.91 11.18 -4.08
N GLN A 280 -13.00 9.86 -4.17
CA GLN A 280 -12.33 8.95 -3.21
C GLN A 280 -10.80 9.05 -3.33
N GLY A 281 -10.27 9.18 -4.54
CA GLY A 281 -8.85 9.42 -4.77
C GLY A 281 -8.40 10.76 -4.15
N LEU A 282 -9.18 11.82 -4.30
CA LEU A 282 -8.86 13.10 -3.63
C LEU A 282 -8.94 13.00 -2.10
N GLN A 283 -9.84 12.18 -1.55
CA GLN A 283 -9.87 11.90 -0.12
C GLN A 283 -8.62 11.12 0.34
N LEU A 284 -8.03 10.28 -0.52
CA LEU A 284 -6.78 9.59 -0.22
C LEU A 284 -5.62 10.56 -0.03
N LEU A 285 -5.57 11.67 -0.79
CA LEU A 285 -4.57 12.72 -0.56
C LEU A 285 -4.68 13.37 0.81
N ALA A 286 -5.90 13.58 1.31
CA ALA A 286 -6.09 14.12 2.66
C ALA A 286 -5.53 13.17 3.73
N VAL A 287 -5.76 11.86 3.56
CA VAL A 287 -5.16 10.83 4.42
C VAL A 287 -3.63 10.82 4.28
N GLY A 288 -3.11 11.03 3.07
CA GLY A 288 -1.66 11.15 2.81
C GLY A 288 -1.04 12.32 3.58
N LEU A 289 -1.69 13.48 3.57
CA LEU A 289 -1.27 14.66 4.32
C LEU A 289 -1.31 14.43 5.84
N ASP A 290 -2.37 13.80 6.35
CA ASP A 290 -2.48 13.46 7.77
C ASP A 290 -1.35 12.48 8.19
N ALA A 291 -1.06 11.48 7.36
CA ALA A 291 0.02 10.53 7.57
C ALA A 291 1.39 11.22 7.56
N ALA A 292 1.65 12.10 6.59
CA ALA A 292 2.89 12.88 6.52
C ALA A 292 3.06 13.77 7.76
N SER A 293 2.00 14.44 8.21
CA SER A 293 2.03 15.24 9.44
C SER A 293 2.31 14.38 10.69
N CYS A 294 1.74 13.19 10.77
CA CYS A 294 1.99 12.25 11.86
C CYS A 294 3.46 11.80 11.89
N VAL A 295 4.03 11.49 10.72
CA VAL A 295 5.45 11.13 10.60
C VAL A 295 6.34 12.30 11.01
N GLY A 296 6.09 13.51 10.52
CA GLY A 296 6.86 14.70 10.89
C GLY A 296 6.82 14.98 12.40
N GLN A 297 5.66 14.84 13.04
CA GLN A 297 5.55 14.98 14.50
C GLN A 297 6.32 13.88 15.24
N THR A 298 6.21 12.63 14.78
CA THR A 298 6.91 11.49 15.38
C THR A 298 8.43 11.64 15.28
N LEU A 299 8.93 12.20 14.18
CA LEU A 299 10.34 12.55 13.99
C LEU A 299 10.80 13.63 14.98
N ALA A 300 10.02 14.70 15.13
CA ALA A 300 10.33 15.75 16.10
C ALA A 300 10.35 15.22 17.54
N ASP A 301 9.39 14.36 17.89
CA ASP A 301 9.32 13.74 19.22
C ASP A 301 10.53 12.80 19.44
N TYR A 302 10.94 12.02 18.43
CA TYR A 302 12.13 11.17 18.47
C TYR A 302 13.39 11.98 18.78
N GLU A 303 13.59 13.10 18.07
CA GLU A 303 14.76 13.97 18.26
C GLU A 303 14.79 14.59 19.67
N LEU A 304 13.63 15.01 20.20
CA LEU A 304 13.53 15.53 21.56
C LEU A 304 13.84 14.47 22.62
N GLU A 305 13.44 13.22 22.38
CA GLU A 305 13.64 12.14 23.34
C GLU A 305 15.09 11.64 23.40
N LYS A 306 15.88 11.84 22.33
CA LYS A 306 17.33 11.55 22.33
C LYS A 306 18.04 12.18 23.52
N THR A 307 17.74 13.43 23.88
CA THR A 307 18.37 14.09 25.04
C THR A 307 18.05 13.40 26.36
N ASN A 308 16.85 12.84 26.51
CA ASN A 308 16.51 12.07 27.72
C ASN A 308 17.22 10.71 27.74
N VAL A 309 17.43 10.08 26.59
CA VAL A 309 18.25 8.87 26.48
C VAL A 309 19.72 9.17 26.79
N GLU A 310 20.29 10.22 26.23
CA GLU A 310 21.67 10.65 26.52
C GLU A 310 21.93 10.85 28.01
N ARG A 311 20.96 11.41 28.75
CA ARG A 311 21.02 11.52 30.22
C ARG A 311 21.03 10.14 30.89
N GLN A 312 20.18 9.21 30.48
CA GLN A 312 20.15 7.85 31.03
C GLN A 312 21.46 7.10 30.76
N LEU A 313 22.07 7.32 29.59
CA LEU A 313 23.38 6.76 29.26
C LEU A 313 24.50 7.36 30.13
N GLU A 314 24.44 8.66 30.44
CA GLU A 314 25.40 9.26 31.38
C GLU A 314 25.22 8.70 32.80
N GLU A 315 23.99 8.41 33.25
CA GLU A 315 23.74 7.76 34.54
C GLU A 315 24.31 6.33 34.62
N ILE A 316 24.37 5.61 33.48
CA ILE A 316 25.07 4.32 33.40
C ILE A 316 26.57 4.54 33.59
N ILE A 317 27.16 5.47 32.83
CA ILE A 317 28.58 5.81 32.90
C ILE A 317 29.00 6.17 34.34
N GLU A 318 28.27 7.10 34.97
CA GLU A 318 28.56 7.56 36.33
C GLU A 318 28.55 6.42 37.34
N ARG A 319 27.54 5.52 37.27
CA ARG A 319 27.41 4.37 38.16
C ARG A 319 28.62 3.44 38.10
N TYR A 320 29.08 3.09 36.90
CA TYR A 320 30.22 2.18 36.72
C TYR A 320 31.56 2.82 37.09
N GLN A 321 31.70 4.14 36.94
CA GLN A 321 32.91 4.87 37.36
C GLN A 321 33.02 4.97 38.90
N ASP A 322 31.91 5.17 39.60
CA ASP A 322 31.86 5.20 41.07
C ASP A 322 32.15 3.82 41.69
N GLU A 323 31.66 2.75 41.06
CA GLU A 323 31.92 1.36 41.48
C GLU A 323 33.40 0.98 41.30
N ASN A 324 34.04 1.37 40.19
CA ASN A 324 35.49 1.14 39.99
C ASN A 324 36.37 1.98 40.94
N SER A 325 35.87 3.13 41.41
CA SER A 325 36.60 4.00 42.34
C SER A 325 36.60 3.46 43.78
N THR A 326 35.62 2.65 44.16
CA THR A 326 35.48 2.11 45.53
C THR A 326 36.24 0.80 45.76
N THR A 327 36.62 0.06 44.71
CA THR A 327 37.41 -1.18 44.81
C THR A 327 38.93 -0.95 44.86
N GLY A 328 39.41 0.30 44.74
CA GLY A 328 40.83 0.65 44.66
C GLY A 328 41.53 1.04 45.97
N GLU A 329 40.81 1.23 47.10
CA GLU A 329 41.39 1.77 48.34
C GLU A 329 41.64 0.75 49.47
N ASP A 330 41.40 -0.55 49.28
CA ASP A 330 41.72 -1.58 50.28
C ASP A 330 42.99 -2.37 49.91
N SER A 331 44.14 -1.70 49.98
CA SER A 331 45.45 -2.35 50.10
C SER A 331 46.23 -1.70 51.22
N THR A 332 45.90 -2.14 52.43
CA THR A 332 46.52 -1.81 53.70
C THR A 332 48.05 -1.94 53.68
N THR A 333 48.67 -0.84 54.07
CA THR A 333 50.04 -0.70 54.54
C THR A 333 50.35 -1.66 55.70
N GLU A 334 51.17 -2.70 55.48
CA GLU A 334 51.88 -3.36 56.59
C GLU A 334 53.29 -2.78 56.74
N VAL A 335 53.41 -1.90 57.73
CA VAL A 335 54.69 -1.49 58.32
C VAL A 335 55.17 -2.62 59.23
N TYR A 336 56.25 -3.31 58.86
CA TYR A 336 57.06 -4.07 59.82
C TYR A 336 58.41 -3.38 60.01
N SER A 337 58.56 -2.73 61.17
CA SER A 337 59.83 -2.33 61.75
C SER A 337 59.78 -2.65 63.23
N THR A 338 60.54 -3.64 63.68
CA THR A 338 60.98 -3.74 65.07
C THR A 338 62.37 -4.37 65.13
N SER A 339 63.15 -3.79 66.03
CA SER A 339 64.57 -3.93 66.32
C SER A 339 65.04 -5.28 66.84
#